data_AF-A0A7Y2BD23-F1
#
_entry.id   AF-A0A7Y2BD23-F1
#
_cell.length_a   1.000
_cell.length_b   1.000
_cell.length_c   1.000
_cell.angle_alpha   90.00
_cell.angle_beta   90.00
_cell.angle_gamma   90.00
#
_symmetry.space_group_name_H-M   'P 1'
#
loop_
_entity.id
_entity.type
_entity.pdbx_description
1 polymer ?
#
loop_
_entity_poly.entity_id
_entity_poly.type
_entity_poly.pdbx_seq_one_letter_code
_entity_poly.pdbx_strand_id
1 'polypeptide(L)'
;MIKSNLNDIIKETNLNAYIEHKDDIENLEVITLSLGTEVSGIAEKLPGNKTKRPFIKSNGALIFQQLFNGKIMTMIMYPYIEGYGQPKPPRTVEIVRPEELTQGFIIRYVEEFMKEMIEWEDFDDDIPEKMGMTPIGFGANKGLITDDHEG
;
A
#
# COMPACT_ATOMS: atom_id res chain seq x y z
N MET A 1 -5.05 19.13 12.17
CA MET A 1 -4.48 18.24 13.21
C MET A 1 -3.76 17.04 12.59
N ILE A 2 -4.42 16.16 11.83
CA ILE A 2 -3.75 14.95 11.26
C ILE A 2 -2.58 15.34 10.35
N LYS A 3 -2.84 16.16 9.32
CA LYS A 3 -1.83 16.64 8.37
C LYS A 3 -0.62 17.31 9.03
N SER A 4 -0.83 18.13 10.07
CA SER A 4 0.28 18.82 10.74
C SER A 4 1.18 17.83 11.48
N ASN A 5 0.61 16.90 12.26
CA ASN A 5 1.38 15.88 12.96
C ASN A 5 2.14 14.96 12.01
N LEU A 6 1.53 14.53 10.90
CA LEU A 6 2.22 13.73 9.90
C LEU A 6 3.40 14.50 9.27
N ASN A 7 3.25 15.80 9.01
CA ASN A 7 4.35 16.62 8.50
C ASN A 7 5.49 16.74 9.51
N ASP A 8 5.18 16.87 10.80
CA ASP A 8 6.17 16.95 11.86
C ASP A 8 6.93 15.62 11.97
N ILE A 9 6.23 14.49 11.94
CA ILE A 9 6.85 13.15 11.90
C ILE A 9 7.80 13.00 10.71
N ILE A 10 7.37 13.36 9.49
CA ILE A 10 8.22 13.29 8.29
C ILE A 10 9.50 14.11 8.49
N LYS A 11 9.39 15.33 9.01
CA LYS A 11 10.55 16.22 9.22
C LYS A 11 11.50 15.71 10.28
N GLU A 12 10.98 15.22 11.40
CA GLU A 12 11.78 14.75 12.54
C GLU A 12 12.48 13.41 12.24
N THR A 13 11.84 12.55 11.46
CA THR A 13 12.37 11.22 11.10
C THR A 13 13.16 11.20 9.80
N ASN A 14 13.05 12.25 8.98
CA ASN A 14 13.55 12.30 7.61
C ASN A 14 13.01 11.12 6.75
N LEU A 15 11.79 10.67 7.04
CA LEU A 15 11.11 9.61 6.32
C LEU A 15 10.84 10.08 4.88
N ASN A 16 11.18 9.25 3.90
CA ASN A 16 10.87 9.51 2.49
C ASN A 16 9.39 9.23 2.22
N ALA A 17 8.52 10.12 2.69
CA ALA A 17 7.09 10.04 2.55
C ALA A 17 6.51 11.40 2.18
N TYR A 18 5.30 11.40 1.64
CA TYR A 18 4.55 12.63 1.38
C TYR A 18 3.09 12.46 1.77
N ILE A 19 2.42 13.60 1.97
CA ILE A 19 1.04 13.64 2.43
C ILE A 19 0.14 14.13 1.31
N GLU A 20 -0.82 13.30 0.92
CA GLU A 20 -1.92 13.66 0.04
C GLU A 20 -3.14 14.04 0.87
N HIS A 21 -3.86 15.07 0.43
CA HIS A 21 -5.13 15.46 0.98
C HIS A 21 -6.15 15.51 -0.15
N LYS A 22 -7.21 14.73 -0.01
CA LYS A 22 -8.32 14.68 -0.96
C LYS A 22 -9.58 15.16 -0.27
N ASP A 23 -10.06 16.33 -0.68
CA ASP A 23 -11.23 17.03 -0.14
C ASP A 23 -12.27 17.34 -1.24
N ASP A 24 -12.24 16.60 -2.35
CA ASP A 24 -13.16 16.77 -3.47
C ASP A 24 -14.64 16.50 -3.10
N ILE A 25 -14.86 15.73 -2.03
CA ILE A 25 -16.19 15.31 -1.55
C ILE A 25 -16.30 15.67 -0.08
N GLU A 26 -17.25 16.56 0.23
CA GLU A 26 -17.54 16.99 1.59
C GLU A 26 -17.99 15.79 2.46
N ASN A 27 -17.45 15.70 3.66
CA ASN A 27 -17.67 14.61 4.62
C ASN A 27 -17.14 13.23 4.18
N LEU A 28 -16.27 13.20 3.17
CA LEU A 28 -15.56 12.01 2.70
C LEU A 28 -14.08 12.31 2.43
N GLU A 29 -13.52 13.23 3.22
CA GLU A 29 -12.15 13.67 3.12
C GLU A 29 -11.19 12.53 3.47
N VAL A 30 -10.06 12.51 2.77
CA VAL A 30 -9.01 11.52 2.94
C VAL A 30 -7.66 12.21 3.11
N ILE A 31 -6.92 11.82 4.14
CA ILE A 31 -5.52 12.18 4.32
C ILE A 31 -4.69 10.90 4.21
N THR A 32 -3.72 10.89 3.30
CA THR A 32 -2.87 9.73 3.06
C THR A 32 -1.41 10.10 3.30
N LEU A 33 -0.72 9.34 4.16
CA LEU A 33 0.74 9.31 4.24
C LEU A 33 1.23 8.20 3.30
N SER A 34 1.93 8.56 2.23
CA SER A 34 2.38 7.64 1.18
C SER A 34 3.90 7.52 1.18
N LEU A 35 4.42 6.28 1.07
CA LEU A 35 5.84 6.01 0.79
C LEU A 35 6.17 6.10 -0.71
N GLY A 36 5.18 6.51 -1.52
CA GLY A 36 5.31 6.77 -2.94
C GLY A 36 5.31 5.56 -3.82
N THR A 37 5.71 5.82 -5.06
CA THR A 37 5.68 4.84 -6.14
C THR A 37 7.01 4.82 -6.85
N GLU A 38 7.33 3.66 -7.40
CA GLU A 38 8.56 3.44 -8.15
C GLU A 38 8.33 2.50 -9.33
N VAL A 39 9.27 2.51 -10.28
CA VAL A 39 9.26 1.53 -11.36
C VAL A 39 9.64 0.17 -10.78
N SER A 40 8.76 -0.82 -10.90
CA SER A 40 8.91 -2.14 -10.28
C SER A 40 10.04 -3.01 -10.83
N GLY A 41 10.65 -2.62 -11.95
CA GLY A 41 11.55 -3.49 -12.73
C GLY A 41 10.82 -4.52 -13.61
N ILE A 42 9.52 -4.74 -13.40
CA ILE A 42 8.67 -5.57 -14.26
C ILE A 42 8.12 -4.71 -15.39
N ALA A 43 8.11 -5.26 -16.60
CA ALA A 43 7.53 -4.57 -17.75
C ALA A 43 6.86 -5.54 -18.72
N GLU A 44 5.68 -5.15 -19.19
CA GLU A 44 4.96 -5.86 -20.24
C GLU A 44 5.60 -5.59 -21.60
N LYS A 45 5.83 -6.66 -22.37
CA LYS A 45 6.25 -6.57 -23.78
C LYS A 45 5.01 -6.52 -24.65
N LEU A 46 4.82 -5.41 -25.36
CA LEU A 46 3.69 -5.26 -26.28
C LEU A 46 4.01 -5.99 -27.60
N PRO A 47 3.16 -6.93 -28.06
CA PRO A 47 3.40 -7.66 -29.31
C PRO A 47 3.60 -6.73 -30.50
N GLY A 48 4.65 -6.96 -31.29
CA GLY A 48 4.95 -6.15 -32.48
C GLY A 48 5.57 -4.77 -32.21
N ASN A 49 5.80 -4.39 -30.95
CA ASN A 49 6.45 -3.13 -30.58
C ASN A 49 7.75 -3.39 -29.80
N LYS A 50 8.78 -2.56 -30.00
CA LYS A 50 10.03 -2.59 -29.21
C LYS A 50 9.86 -1.90 -27.85
N THR A 51 8.78 -1.14 -27.66
CA THR A 51 8.47 -0.43 -26.42
C THR A 51 7.92 -1.39 -25.37
N LYS A 52 8.43 -1.28 -24.14
CA LYS A 52 7.94 -1.99 -22.96
C LYS A 52 7.12 -1.03 -22.09
N ARG A 53 6.03 -1.51 -21.50
CA ARG A 53 5.27 -0.73 -20.50
C ARG A 53 5.74 -1.15 -19.11
N PRO A 54 6.42 -0.27 -18.34
CA PRO A 54 6.82 -0.60 -16.98
C PRO A 54 5.60 -0.67 -16.08
N PHE A 55 5.59 -1.63 -15.15
CA PHE A 55 4.62 -1.66 -14.07
C PHE A 55 5.11 -0.80 -12.91
N ILE A 56 4.17 -0.12 -12.25
CA ILE A 56 4.44 0.75 -11.11
C ILE A 56 4.21 -0.03 -9.82
N LYS A 57 5.17 0.04 -8.90
CA LYS A 57 5.05 -0.44 -7.53
C LYS A 57 4.59 0.71 -6.64
N SER A 58 3.56 0.46 -5.83
CA SER A 58 3.20 1.30 -4.69
C SER A 58 3.92 0.78 -3.45
N ASN A 59 4.54 1.66 -2.67
CA ASN A 59 5.33 1.31 -1.49
C ASN A 59 4.49 1.26 -0.19
N GLY A 60 3.17 1.30 -0.31
CA GLY A 60 2.26 1.29 0.82
C GLY A 60 1.94 2.69 1.36
N ALA A 61 0.87 2.76 2.13
CA ALA A 61 0.34 4.01 2.65
C ALA A 61 -0.48 3.84 3.92
N LEU A 62 -0.47 4.86 4.78
CA LEU A 62 -1.37 5.01 5.91
C LEU A 62 -2.47 6.01 5.57
N ILE A 63 -3.72 5.57 5.62
CA ILE A 63 -4.90 6.35 5.18
C ILE A 63 -5.77 6.68 6.39
N PHE A 64 -6.14 7.96 6.50
CA PHE A 64 -7.16 8.47 7.40
C PHE A 64 -8.36 8.91 6.56
N GLN A 65 -9.47 8.20 6.67
CA GLN A 65 -10.68 8.45 5.89
C GLN A 65 -11.84 8.84 6.81
N GLN A 66 -12.50 9.95 6.49
CA GLN A 66 -13.78 10.27 7.09
C GLN A 66 -14.85 9.32 6.57
N LEU A 67 -15.61 8.72 7.49
CA LEU A 67 -16.78 7.90 7.20
C LEU A 67 -18.04 8.76 7.19
N PHE A 68 -19.09 8.28 6.51
CA PHE A 68 -20.39 8.96 6.41
C PHE A 68 -21.04 9.30 7.77
N ASN A 69 -20.63 8.63 8.85
CA ASN A 69 -21.11 8.87 10.21
C ASN A 69 -20.22 9.84 11.01
N GLY A 70 -19.27 10.51 10.36
CA GLY A 70 -18.34 11.46 10.96
C GLY A 70 -17.16 10.83 11.71
N LYS A 71 -17.07 9.50 11.77
CA LYS A 71 -15.89 8.82 12.35
C LYS A 71 -14.71 8.85 11.40
N ILE A 72 -13.51 8.69 11.94
CA ILE A 72 -12.28 8.56 11.16
C ILE A 72 -11.84 7.10 11.20
N MET A 73 -11.79 6.48 10.02
CA MET A 73 -11.19 5.17 9.83
C MET A 73 -9.72 5.34 9.46
N THR A 74 -8.85 4.62 10.17
CA THR A 74 -7.42 4.52 9.84
C THR A 74 -7.13 3.14 9.26
N MET A 75 -6.44 3.06 8.14
CA MET A 75 -6.09 1.79 7.50
C MET A 75 -4.71 1.83 6.83
N ILE A 76 -4.09 0.66 6.73
CA ILE A 76 -2.81 0.45 6.06
C ILE A 76 -3.07 -0.20 4.69
N MET A 77 -2.54 0.43 3.66
CA MET A 77 -2.39 -0.14 2.32
C MET A 77 -0.99 -0.76 2.23
N TYR A 78 -0.93 -2.04 1.88
CA TYR A 78 0.33 -2.74 1.67
C TYR A 78 0.96 -2.41 0.31
N PRO A 79 2.28 -2.62 0.17
CA PRO A 79 2.92 -2.53 -1.12
C PRO A 79 2.31 -3.50 -2.13
N TYR A 80 2.21 -3.06 -3.39
CA TYR A 80 1.73 -3.89 -4.49
C TYR A 80 2.26 -3.39 -5.83
N ILE A 81 2.31 -4.27 -6.83
CA ILE A 81 2.65 -3.92 -8.22
C ILE A 81 1.37 -3.86 -9.04
N GLU A 82 1.17 -2.75 -9.76
CA GLU A 82 0.04 -2.57 -10.66
C GLU A 82 0.03 -3.68 -11.73
N GLY A 83 -1.11 -4.34 -11.90
CA GLY A 83 -1.29 -5.37 -12.92
C GLY A 83 -0.55 -6.69 -12.63
N TYR A 84 0.06 -6.84 -11.46
CA TYR A 84 0.77 -8.07 -11.08
C TYR A 84 0.30 -8.62 -9.73
N GLY A 85 -0.35 -9.78 -9.79
CA GLY A 85 -0.87 -10.47 -8.61
C GLY A 85 -2.07 -9.76 -7.99
N GLN A 86 -2.65 -10.40 -6.97
CA GLN A 86 -3.67 -9.77 -6.14
C GLN A 86 -3.00 -9.02 -4.98
N PRO A 87 -3.29 -7.72 -4.78
CA PRO A 87 -2.74 -6.98 -3.65
C PRO A 87 -3.26 -7.57 -2.33
N LYS A 88 -2.41 -7.55 -1.29
CA LYS A 88 -2.85 -7.88 0.07
C LYS A 88 -3.97 -6.91 0.46
N PRO A 89 -5.09 -7.41 1.00
CA PRO A 89 -6.20 -6.53 1.36
C PRO A 89 -5.75 -5.49 2.39
N PRO A 90 -6.29 -4.27 2.36
CA PRO A 90 -5.97 -3.24 3.34
C PRO A 90 -6.30 -3.71 4.75
N ARG A 91 -5.47 -3.33 5.72
CA ARG A 91 -5.72 -3.63 7.14
C ARG A 91 -6.28 -2.39 7.82
N THR A 92 -7.51 -2.49 8.33
CA THR A 92 -8.04 -1.47 9.23
C THR A 92 -7.26 -1.47 10.54
N VAL A 93 -6.72 -0.32 10.91
CA VAL A 93 -6.01 -0.12 12.19
C VAL A 93 -7.04 0.15 13.28
N GLU A 94 -7.87 1.18 13.09
CA GLU A 94 -8.85 1.59 14.09
C GLU A 94 -9.93 2.50 13.47
N ILE A 95 -11.09 2.61 14.13
CA ILE A 95 -12.14 3.57 13.79
C ILE A 95 -12.48 4.36 15.05
N VAL A 96 -12.22 5.66 15.04
CA VAL A 96 -12.36 6.54 16.20
C VAL A 96 -13.24 7.73 15.89
N ARG A 97 -13.80 8.37 16.91
CA ARG A 97 -14.43 9.68 16.75
C ARG A 97 -13.35 10.78 16.63
N PRO A 98 -13.63 11.90 15.94
CA PRO A 98 -12.63 12.96 15.75
C PRO A 98 -12.02 13.48 17.06
N GLU A 99 -12.79 13.60 18.13
CA GLU A 99 -12.34 14.06 19.44
C GLU A 99 -11.45 13.05 20.20
N GLU A 100 -11.47 11.78 19.81
CA GLU A 100 -10.63 10.72 20.40
C GLU A 100 -9.24 10.67 19.71
N LEU A 101 -9.14 11.20 18.49
CA LEU A 101 -7.92 11.15 17.70
C LEU A 101 -6.91 12.19 18.20
N THR A 102 -6.11 11.82 19.18
CA THR A 102 -5.03 12.67 19.71
C THR A 102 -3.74 12.52 18.91
N GLN A 103 -2.76 13.39 19.16
CA GLN A 103 -1.40 13.26 18.59
C GLN A 103 -0.77 11.89 18.90
N GLY A 104 -0.96 11.37 20.12
CA GLY A 104 -0.43 10.05 20.51
C GLY A 104 -1.01 8.90 19.67
N PHE A 105 -2.26 9.02 19.23
CA PHE A 105 -2.86 8.05 18.30
C PHE A 105 -2.20 8.12 16.92
N ILE A 106 -1.97 9.32 16.39
CA ILE A 106 -1.32 9.50 15.09
C ILE A 106 0.09 8.88 15.09
N ILE A 107 0.88 9.13 16.15
CA ILE A 107 2.21 8.54 16.31
C ILE A 107 2.10 7.00 16.34
N ARG A 108 1.21 6.45 17.18
CA ARG A 108 0.99 5.00 17.27
C ARG A 108 0.63 4.37 15.92
N TYR A 109 -0.21 5.04 15.13
CA TYR A 109 -0.61 4.54 13.81
C TYR A 109 0.51 4.59 12.79
N VAL A 110 1.38 5.61 12.85
CA VAL A 110 2.58 5.65 12.01
C VAL A 110 3.57 4.56 12.44
N GLU A 111 3.78 4.34 13.74
CA GLU A 111 4.63 3.23 14.22
C GLU A 111 4.11 1.87 13.75
N GLU A 112 2.80 1.66 13.85
CA GLU A 112 2.14 0.44 13.38
C GLU A 112 2.28 0.27 11.87
N PHE A 113 2.10 1.34 11.10
CA PHE A 113 2.33 1.35 9.66
C PHE A 113 3.77 0.96 9.31
N MET A 114 4.76 1.56 9.96
CA MET A 114 6.16 1.26 9.69
C MET A 114 6.53 -0.19 10.03
N LYS A 115 6.01 -0.74 11.13
CA LYS A 115 6.21 -2.15 11.47
C LYS A 115 5.67 -3.07 10.39
N GLU A 116 4.47 -2.81 9.88
CA GLU A 116 3.88 -3.60 8.81
C GLU A 116 4.66 -3.51 7.49
N MET A 117 5.28 -2.36 7.20
CA MET A 117 6.15 -2.23 6.01
C MET A 117 7.44 -3.03 6.18
N ILE A 118 8.06 -2.97 7.35
CA ILE A 118 9.27 -3.74 7.66
C ILE A 118 8.98 -5.25 7.59
N GLU A 119 7.90 -5.71 8.25
CA GLU A 119 7.51 -7.12 8.21
C GLU A 119 7.16 -7.60 6.80
N TRP A 120 6.61 -6.72 5.97
CA TRP A 120 6.33 -7.03 4.57
C TRP A 120 7.62 -7.16 3.74
N GLU A 121 8.58 -6.25 3.93
CA GLU A 121 9.89 -6.32 3.27
C GLU A 121 10.68 -7.56 3.71
N ASP A 122 10.75 -7.84 5.02
CA ASP A 122 11.42 -9.03 5.57
C ASP A 122 10.81 -10.34 5.00
N PHE A 123 9.49 -10.40 4.87
CA PHE A 123 8.80 -11.56 4.28
C PHE A 123 9.13 -11.74 2.78
N ASP A 124 9.26 -10.64 2.03
CA ASP A 124 9.64 -10.68 0.61
C ASP A 124 11.11 -11.15 0.45
N ASP A 125 12.00 -10.68 1.31
CA ASP A 125 13.44 -10.98 1.30
C ASP A 125 13.78 -12.40 1.79
N ASP A 126 13.05 -12.94 2.78
CA ASP A 126 13.35 -14.25 3.40
C ASP A 126 12.72 -15.48 2.70
N ILE A 127 11.78 -15.29 1.77
CA ILE A 127 11.03 -16.38 1.09
C ILE A 127 11.59 -16.88 -0.28
N PRO A 128 12.83 -16.61 -0.76
CA PRO A 128 13.27 -17.12 -2.06
C PRO A 128 13.33 -18.65 -2.24
N GLU A 129 13.47 -19.48 -1.19
CA GLU A 129 13.97 -20.86 -1.41
C GLU A 129 13.02 -22.04 -1.08
N LYS A 130 11.94 -21.89 -0.30
CA LYS A 130 11.22 -23.07 0.23
C LYS A 130 9.84 -23.39 -0.33
N MET A 131 9.21 -22.54 -1.14
CA MET A 131 7.81 -22.80 -1.52
C MET A 131 7.42 -22.60 -2.98
N GLY A 132 8.33 -22.31 -3.92
CA GLY A 132 7.95 -22.23 -5.35
C GLY A 132 6.76 -21.30 -5.65
N MET A 133 6.43 -20.41 -4.71
CA MET A 133 5.39 -19.41 -4.79
C MET A 133 6.12 -18.09 -4.99
N THR A 134 5.86 -17.43 -6.13
CA THR A 134 6.37 -16.10 -6.43
C THR A 134 5.83 -15.10 -5.41
N PRO A 135 6.69 -14.39 -4.66
CA PRO A 135 6.26 -13.24 -3.89
C PRO A 135 5.71 -12.15 -4.82
N ILE A 136 4.75 -11.38 -4.30
CA ILE A 136 3.80 -10.46 -4.97
C ILE A 136 2.63 -11.17 -5.69
N GLY A 137 1.53 -11.28 -4.95
CA GLY A 137 0.22 -11.72 -5.44
C GLY A 137 -0.41 -12.78 -4.54
N PHE A 138 -1.29 -12.36 -3.62
CA PHE A 138 -2.01 -13.29 -2.76
C PHE A 138 -2.97 -14.14 -3.61
N GLY A 139 -2.56 -15.36 -3.97
CA GLY A 139 -3.35 -16.31 -4.75
C GLY A 139 -3.04 -16.29 -6.25
N ALA A 140 -1.95 -16.94 -6.65
CA ALA A 140 -1.79 -17.37 -8.04
C ALA A 140 -2.92 -18.35 -8.38
N ASN A 141 -3.77 -17.96 -9.34
CA ASN A 141 -4.82 -18.78 -9.92
C ASN A 141 -4.27 -20.17 -10.28
N LYS A 142 -4.89 -21.19 -9.70
CA LYS A 142 -4.72 -22.59 -10.11
C LYS A 142 -5.53 -22.83 -11.37
N GLY A 143 -5.03 -22.40 -12.52
CA GLY A 143 -5.63 -22.64 -13.83
C GLY A 143 -5.13 -21.65 -14.87
N LEU A 144 -4.80 -22.14 -16.08
CA LEU A 144 -3.96 -21.56 -17.14
C LEU A 144 -2.51 -22.06 -16.96
N ILE A 145 -1.99 -23.08 -17.63
CA ILE A 145 -2.15 -23.53 -19.03
C ILE A 145 -1.88 -25.06 -19.06
N THR A 146 -2.79 -25.83 -19.66
CA THR A 146 -2.43 -27.07 -20.38
C THR A 146 -3.21 -27.05 -21.69
N ASP A 147 -2.80 -26.19 -22.60
CA ASP A 147 -2.96 -26.45 -24.03
C ASP A 147 -1.62 -27.04 -24.49
N ASP A 148 -1.49 -28.35 -24.31
CA ASP A 148 -0.53 -29.12 -25.10
C ASP A 148 -1.34 -29.93 -26.11
N HIS A 149 -1.31 -29.41 -27.33
CA HIS A 149 -1.54 -30.17 -28.54
C HIS A 149 -0.59 -31.37 -28.59
N GLU A 150 -1.13 -32.59 -28.67
CA GLU A 150 -0.44 -33.69 -29.35
C GLU A 150 -1.47 -34.59 -30.06
N GLY A 151 -1.25 -34.77 -31.38
CA GLY A 151 -1.43 -36.03 -32.11
C GLY A 151 -2.85 -36.52 -32.41
#